data_AF-A0A255Z4N9-F1
#
_entry.id   AF-A0A255Z4N9-F1
#
_cell.length_a   1.000
_cell.length_b   1.000
_cell.length_c   1.000
_cell.angle_alpha   90.00
_cell.angle_beta   90.00
_cell.angle_gamma   90.00
#
_symmetry.space_group_name_H-M   'P 1'
#
loop_
_entity.id
_entity.type
_entity.pdbx_description
1 polymer ?
#
loop_
_entity_poly.entity_id
_entity_poly.type
_entity_poly.pdbx_seq_one_letter_code
_entity_poly.pdbx_strand_id
1 'polypeptide(L)' 'ANAGKLKSGNFTINYTVAYDGFSGALTSQAVVDRATAQFNKKSDLKVSVAASDQYIAGDYADTVTVTIAAK' A
#
# COMPACT_ATOMS: atom_id res chain seq x y z
N ALA A 1 -1.24 -3.26 -10.68
CA ALA A 1 -1.01 -3.70 -9.29
C ALA A 1 -2.05 -4.75 -8.93
N ASN A 2 -1.67 -5.76 -8.15
CA ASN A 2 -2.44 -6.92 -7.70
C ASN A 2 -3.49 -6.57 -6.63
N ALA A 3 -4.03 -5.35 -6.66
CA ALA A 3 -5.07 -4.87 -5.77
C ALA A 3 -4.75 -5.08 -4.28
N GLY A 4 -3.55 -4.63 -3.84
CA GLY A 4 -3.14 -4.71 -2.44
C GLY A 4 -2.72 -6.10 -1.99
N LYS A 5 -2.22 -6.91 -2.93
CA LYS A 5 -1.79 -8.29 -2.65
C LYS A 5 -0.44 -8.56 -3.26
N LEU A 6 0.55 -8.90 -2.45
CA LEU A 6 1.81 -9.43 -2.95
C LEU A 6 1.51 -10.75 -3.68
N LYS A 7 1.97 -10.92 -4.92
CA LYS A 7 1.66 -12.09 -5.75
C LYS A 7 2.92 -12.83 -6.15
N SER A 8 2.84 -14.17 -6.10
CA SER A 8 3.84 -15.10 -6.63
C SER A 8 3.11 -16.26 -7.31
N GLY A 9 3.10 -16.29 -8.65
CA GLY A 9 2.29 -17.25 -9.41
C GLY A 9 0.80 -17.18 -9.03
N ASN A 10 0.27 -18.27 -8.47
CA ASN A 10 -1.12 -18.37 -7.99
C ASN A 10 -1.29 -17.98 -6.50
N PHE A 11 -0.19 -17.74 -5.79
CA PHE A 11 -0.22 -17.38 -4.36
C PHE A 11 -0.34 -15.87 -4.18
N THR A 12 -1.10 -15.46 -3.18
CA THR A 12 -1.28 -14.05 -2.82
C THR A 12 -1.21 -13.84 -1.32
N ILE A 13 -0.58 -12.74 -0.91
CA ILE A 13 -0.50 -12.29 0.48
C ILE A 13 -1.08 -10.87 0.57
N ASN A 14 -2.09 -10.67 1.41
CA ASN A 14 -2.64 -9.34 1.65
C ASN A 14 -1.64 -8.48 2.45
N TYR A 15 -1.58 -7.19 2.13
CA TYR A 15 -0.85 -6.21 2.93
C TYR A 15 -1.70 -4.96 3.15
N THR A 16 -1.33 -4.18 4.16
CA THR A 16 -1.92 -2.88 4.42
C THR A 16 -0.91 -1.78 4.14
N VAL A 17 -1.42 -0.61 3.80
CA VAL A 17 -0.63 0.60 3.57
C VAL A 17 -1.12 1.68 4.52
N ALA A 18 -0.17 2.39 5.12
CA ALA A 18 -0.42 3.64 5.81
C ALA A 18 0.44 4.75 5.20
N TYR A 19 -0.21 5.83 4.78
CA TYR A 19 0.45 7.01 4.23
C TYR A 19 -0.41 8.25 4.41
N ASP A 20 0.13 9.27 5.07
CA ASP A 20 -0.44 10.61 5.17
C ASP A 20 -1.97 10.66 5.44
N GLY A 21 -2.41 9.94 6.47
CA GLY A 21 -3.82 9.86 6.87
C GLY A 21 -4.63 8.73 6.20
N PHE A 22 -4.16 8.18 5.08
CA PHE A 22 -4.69 6.91 4.55
C PHE A 22 -4.16 5.74 5.39
N SER A 23 -5.04 4.80 5.73
CA SER A 23 -4.68 3.52 6.36
C SER A 23 -5.66 2.45 5.91
N GLY A 24 -5.15 1.33 5.39
CA GLY A 24 -5.98 0.19 5.01
C GLY A 24 -5.38 -0.69 3.92
N ALA A 25 -6.18 -1.65 3.44
CA ALA A 25 -5.83 -2.43 2.26
C ALA A 25 -5.97 -1.58 1.00
N LEU A 26 -5.14 -1.84 0.00
CA LEU A 26 -5.28 -1.22 -1.31
C LEU A 26 -6.30 -1.99 -2.14
N THR A 27 -7.22 -1.28 -2.79
CA THR A 27 -8.04 -1.85 -3.87
C THR A 27 -7.37 -1.63 -5.22
N SER A 28 -6.88 -0.41 -5.48
CA SER A 28 -6.06 -0.06 -6.65
C SER A 28 -4.98 0.96 -6.32
N GLN A 29 -5.28 1.90 -5.43
CA GLN A 29 -4.39 2.99 -5.02
C GLN A 29 -4.75 3.50 -3.62
N ALA A 30 -3.77 4.08 -2.92
CA ALA A 30 -4.01 4.91 -1.75
C ALA A 30 -4.31 6.33 -2.23
N VAL A 31 -5.44 6.88 -1.79
CA VAL A 31 -5.84 8.26 -2.13
C VAL A 31 -5.77 9.11 -0.89
N VAL A 32 -4.99 10.17 -0.97
CA VAL A 32 -4.89 11.20 0.06
C VAL A 32 -5.36 12.51 -0.54
N ASP A 33 -6.36 13.12 0.07
CA ASP A 33 -6.85 14.45 -0.28
C ASP A 33 -6.40 15.43 0.80
N ARG A 34 -5.47 16.32 0.44
CA ARG A 34 -4.98 17.37 1.34
C ARG A 34 -5.86 18.59 1.17
N ALA A 35 -6.35 19.11 2.30
CA ALA A 35 -7.19 20.31 2.33
C ALA A 35 -6.49 21.56 1.77
N THR A 36 -5.15 21.59 1.76
CA THR A 36 -4.33 22.66 1.17
C THR A 36 -3.05 22.10 0.55
N ALA A 37 -2.44 22.86 -0.36
CA ALA A 37 -1.12 22.55 -0.89
C ALA A 37 -0.04 22.58 0.20
N GLN A 38 0.52 21.41 0.53
CA GLN A 38 1.56 21.23 1.55
C GLN A 38 2.89 20.84 0.90
N PHE A 39 3.59 21.82 0.33
CA PHE A 39 4.92 21.61 -0.24
C PHE A 39 5.94 21.25 0.85
N ASN A 40 6.93 20.42 0.50
CA ASN A 40 8.00 19.95 1.39
C ASN A 40 7.54 19.13 2.62
N LYS A 41 6.27 18.72 2.68
CA LYS A 41 5.80 17.81 3.73
C LYS A 41 6.46 16.44 3.57
N LYS A 42 6.99 15.93 4.68
CA LYS A 42 7.52 14.57 4.78
C LYS A 42 6.46 13.65 5.39
N SER A 43 6.31 12.45 4.83
CA SER A 43 5.41 11.43 5.35
C SER A 43 5.98 10.06 5.05
N ASP A 44 5.89 9.15 6.02
CA ASP A 44 6.31 7.77 5.84
C ASP A 44 5.25 7.01 5.05
N LEU A 45 5.69 6.27 4.03
CA LEU A 45 4.90 5.20 3.42
C LEU A 45 5.25 3.91 4.15
N LYS A 46 4.30 3.39 4.92
CA LYS A 46 4.44 2.11 5.62
C LYS A 46 3.64 1.04 4.89
N VAL A 47 4.29 -0.08 4.59
CA VAL A 47 3.67 -1.28 4.03
C VAL A 47 3.83 -2.38 5.07
N SER A 48 2.72 -3.03 5.44
CA SER A 48 2.71 -4.04 6.49
C SER A 48 2.09 -5.34 5.97
N VAL A 49 2.84 -6.42 6.15
CA VAL A 49 2.41 -7.80 5.87
C VAL A 49 2.26 -8.48 7.23
N ALA A 50 1.11 -9.07 7.51
CA ALA A 50 0.91 -9.82 8.75
C ALA A 50 1.75 -11.10 8.73
N ALA A 51 2.29 -11.55 9.86
CA ALA A 51 2.95 -12.85 9.94
C ALA A 51 1.93 -13.98 9.75
N SER A 52 2.31 -15.05 9.05
CA SER A 52 1.52 -16.27 8.93
C SER A 52 2.40 -17.46 8.60
N ASP A 53 2.19 -18.57 9.30
CA ASP A 53 2.87 -19.84 9.03
C ASP A 53 2.35 -20.53 7.75
N GLN A 54 1.29 -20.00 7.14
CA GLN A 54 0.71 -20.53 5.90
C GLN A 54 1.35 -19.95 4.64
N TYR A 55 2.19 -18.92 4.76
CA TYR A 55 2.84 -18.31 3.62
C TYR A 55 3.93 -19.23 3.07
N ILE A 56 3.94 -19.39 1.75
CA ILE A 56 4.88 -20.24 1.04
C ILE A 56 6.14 -19.43 0.71
N ALA A 57 7.32 -20.05 0.82
CA ALA A 57 8.57 -19.40 0.48
C ALA A 57 8.64 -19.04 -1.01
N GLY A 58 9.19 -17.85 -1.31
CA GLY A 58 9.40 -17.37 -2.67
C GLY A 58 9.35 -15.85 -2.76
N ASP A 59 9.63 -15.32 -3.94
CA ASP A 59 9.54 -13.89 -4.21
C ASP A 59 8.10 -13.51 -4.51
N TYR A 60 7.59 -12.50 -3.81
CA TYR A 60 6.28 -11.91 -4.07
C TYR A 60 6.43 -10.44 -4.43
N ALA A 61 5.60 -9.97 -5.37
CA ALA A 61 5.64 -8.58 -5.81
C ALA A 61 4.23 -7.97 -5.90
N ASP A 62 4.17 -6.67 -5.65
CA ASP A 62 3.05 -5.80 -6.03
C ASP A 62 3.59 -4.37 -6.24
N THR A 63 2.73 -3.48 -6.73
CA THR A 63 3.02 -2.04 -6.87
C THR A 63 2.05 -1.24 -6.01
N VAL A 64 2.60 -0.37 -5.18
CA VAL A 64 1.81 0.62 -4.42
C VAL A 64 1.74 1.92 -5.21
N THR A 65 0.53 2.31 -5.63
CA THR A 65 0.28 3.63 -6.22
C THR A 65 -0.32 4.54 -5.15
N VAL A 66 0.31 5.70 -4.92
CA VAL A 66 -0.22 6.75 -4.04
C VAL A 66 -0.61 7.95 -4.90
N THR A 67 -1.87 8.37 -4.80
CA THR A 67 -2.36 9.61 -5.41
C THR A 67 -2.57 10.64 -4.32
N ILE A 68 -1.88 11.77 -4.43
CA ILE A 68 -2.01 12.91 -3.52
C ILE A 68 -2.70 14.02 -4.31
N ALA A 69 -3.95 14.29 -3.98
CA ALA A 69 -4.64 15.49 -4.43
C ALA A 69 -4.41 16.61 -3.40
N ALA A 70 -4.21 17.82 -3.88
CA ALA A 70 -4.24 19.02 -3.06
C ALA A 70 -5.22 20.00 -3.70
N LYS A 71 -6.05 20.63 -2.87
CA LYS A 71 -7.02 21.64 -3.27
C LYS A 71 -6.62 23.02 -2.78
#